data_AF-A0AB39BMZ3-F1
#
_entry.id   AF-A0AB39BMZ3-F1
#
_cell.length_a   1.000
_cell.length_b   1.000
_cell.length_c   1.000
_cell.angle_alpha   90.00
_cell.angle_beta   90.00
_cell.angle_gamma   90.00
#
_symmetry.space_group_name_H-M   'P 1'
#
loop_
_entity.id
_entity.type
_entity.pdbx_description
1 polymer ?
#
loop_
_entity_poly.entity_id
_entity_poly.type
_entity_poly.pdbx_seq_one_letter_code
_entity_poly.pdbx_strand_id
1 'polypeptide(L)'
;MKKNLCFAFLLSFLVLIFVPGSILASNDEINWDEPFFEVKEFEVFYDEEYENSDDLLDPNTIESDFSIMGGGNCSRTYPGTNTCVLPGDVLYTSKSPSTGFVGHVGIVNTSSNVAHVLTAAGGGFRTNDTVNEWRNRFQAGQTRVYRYNNASRAYNAATKISGIRNNFVQYGIGTNRYDQRYNYCSKMIWQAYSLGGVTLRGWTNTGQVEFISPWNLVNQSYFTRVATF
;
A
#
# COMPACT_ATOMS: atom_id res chain seq x y z
N MET A 1 -0.08 56.22 60.68
CA MET A 1 -0.90 57.16 59.89
C MET A 1 -0.29 57.29 58.50
N LYS A 2 -1.14 57.11 57.48
CA LYS A 2 -1.08 57.44 56.02
C LYS A 2 0.15 58.27 55.56
N LYS A 3 0.77 58.04 54.40
CA LYS A 3 0.24 58.24 53.02
C LYS A 3 1.27 57.70 51.99
N ASN A 4 0.86 56.87 51.01
CA ASN A 4 0.72 57.19 49.56
C ASN A 4 2.07 57.06 48.78
N LEU A 5 2.19 56.76 47.48
CA LEU A 5 1.36 56.29 46.36
C LEU A 5 2.31 56.38 45.11
N CYS A 6 2.23 55.43 44.18
CA CYS A 6 2.65 55.48 42.76
C CYS A 6 4.08 55.92 42.36
N PHE A 7 4.77 55.13 41.54
CA PHE A 7 4.82 55.31 40.07
C PHE A 7 5.69 54.19 39.44
N ALA A 8 5.15 53.53 38.42
CA ALA A 8 5.93 52.74 37.47
C ALA A 8 6.74 53.67 36.56
N PHE A 9 7.96 53.29 36.13
CA PHE A 9 8.45 53.53 34.75
C PHE A 9 9.78 52.77 34.48
N LEU A 10 9.70 51.86 33.51
CA LEU A 10 10.67 51.41 32.50
C LEU A 10 12.19 51.67 32.66
N LEU A 11 12.98 50.61 32.47
CA LEU A 11 14.14 50.58 31.56
C LEU A 11 14.49 49.11 31.26
N SER A 12 14.09 48.56 30.10
CA SER A 12 14.96 48.35 28.94
C SER A 12 16.36 47.81 29.29
N PHE A 13 16.57 46.50 29.10
CA PHE A 13 17.83 46.01 28.55
C PHE A 13 17.59 44.76 27.70
N LEU A 14 17.59 45.01 26.38
CA LEU A 14 17.71 44.04 25.31
C LEU A 14 19.10 43.39 25.41
N VAL A 15 19.17 42.11 25.78
CA VAL A 15 20.41 41.32 25.65
C VAL A 15 20.29 40.47 24.40
N LEU A 16 20.88 40.97 23.31
CA LEU A 16 21.19 40.20 22.11
C LEU A 16 22.30 39.20 22.44
N ILE A 17 21.93 37.94 22.67
CA ILE A 17 22.90 36.84 22.63
C ILE A 17 22.90 36.30 21.21
N PHE A 18 23.95 36.66 20.47
CA PHE A 18 24.33 36.03 19.21
C PHE A 18 24.83 34.62 19.53
N VAL A 19 24.11 33.59 19.08
CA VAL A 19 24.62 32.22 18.97
C VAL A 19 24.44 31.79 17.51
N PRO A 20 25.51 31.42 16.78
CA PRO A 20 25.38 30.98 15.40
C PRO A 20 24.87 29.54 15.36
N GLY A 21 23.81 29.34 14.57
CA GLY A 21 23.50 28.14 13.80
C GLY A 21 23.57 26.78 14.50
N SER A 22 22.40 26.23 14.82
CA SER A 22 22.09 24.80 14.68
C SER A 22 20.57 24.62 14.60
N ILE A 23 20.10 24.39 13.37
CA ILE A 23 18.94 23.56 12.97
C ILE A 23 17.82 23.47 14.02
N LEU A 24 16.81 24.33 13.88
CA LEU A 24 15.50 24.07 14.46
C LEU A 24 14.88 22.88 13.70
N ALA A 25 14.73 21.76 14.38
CA ALA A 25 13.71 20.78 14.01
C ALA A 25 12.35 21.49 14.13
N SER A 26 11.63 21.66 13.01
CA SER A 26 10.23 22.05 13.10
C SER A 26 9.48 20.85 13.68
N ASN A 27 8.93 21.04 14.88
CA ASN A 27 7.83 20.22 15.36
C ASN A 27 6.57 20.69 14.64
N ASP A 28 6.46 20.36 13.35
CA ASP A 28 5.18 20.44 12.67
C ASP A 28 4.43 19.15 13.00
N GLU A 29 3.57 19.22 14.03
CA GLU A 29 2.51 18.25 14.22
C GLU A 29 1.62 18.30 12.97
N ILE A 30 1.70 17.23 12.16
CA ILE A 30 0.86 17.06 10.97
C ILE A 30 -0.59 16.97 11.44
N ASN A 31 -1.37 18.01 11.13
CA ASN A 31 -2.81 18.04 11.34
C ASN A 31 -3.49 17.08 10.35
N TRP A 32 -4.06 16.00 10.86
CA TRP A 32 -4.69 14.94 10.06
C TRP A 32 -6.17 15.22 9.72
N ASP A 33 -6.72 16.37 10.16
CA ASP A 33 -8.12 16.76 9.94
C ASP A 33 -8.37 17.60 8.67
N GLU A 34 -7.34 17.85 7.86
CA GLU A 34 -7.53 18.53 6.57
C GLU A 34 -8.09 17.55 5.53
N PRO A 35 -9.18 17.91 4.81
CA PRO A 35 -9.73 17.06 3.77
C PRO A 35 -8.68 16.81 2.69
N PHE A 36 -8.47 15.53 2.41
CA PHE A 36 -7.62 15.02 1.31
C PHE A 36 -7.75 15.92 0.08
N PHE A 37 -6.60 16.44 -0.36
CA PHE A 37 -6.44 17.27 -1.55
C PHE A 37 -7.41 16.89 -2.66
N GLU A 38 -8.21 17.85 -3.11
CA GLU A 38 -9.00 17.75 -4.34
C GLU A 38 -8.02 17.70 -5.51
N VAL A 39 -7.58 16.49 -5.89
CA VAL A 39 -6.66 16.28 -7.01
C VAL A 39 -7.41 16.59 -8.30
N LYS A 40 -7.19 17.79 -8.85
CA LYS A 40 -7.94 18.33 -9.99
C LYS A 40 -7.49 17.85 -11.37
N GLU A 41 -6.35 17.18 -11.49
CA GLU A 41 -5.90 16.67 -12.78
C GLU A 41 -4.91 15.52 -12.57
N PHE A 42 -5.10 14.43 -13.30
CA PHE A 42 -4.35 13.18 -13.17
C PHE A 42 -3.52 12.98 -14.43
N GLU A 43 -2.19 13.08 -14.33
CA GLU A 43 -1.30 12.52 -15.35
C GLU A 43 -1.03 11.05 -14.99
N VAL A 44 -1.54 10.14 -15.84
CA VAL A 44 -1.17 8.72 -15.79
C VAL A 44 0.21 8.62 -16.43
N PHE A 45 1.23 8.34 -15.64
CA PHE A 45 2.55 8.07 -16.21
C PHE A 45 2.58 6.62 -16.69
N TYR A 46 2.74 6.45 -18.01
CA TYR A 46 3.11 5.19 -18.61
C TYR A 46 4.64 5.14 -18.64
N ASP A 47 5.26 4.34 -17.77
CA ASP A 47 6.67 4.00 -17.97
C ASP A 47 6.74 3.14 -19.25
N GLU A 48 7.37 3.67 -20.30
CA GLU A 48 7.51 3.05 -21.64
C GLU A 48 8.49 1.85 -21.64
N GLU A 49 9.15 1.58 -20.53
CA GLU A 49 10.15 0.52 -20.43
C GLU A 49 9.52 -0.79 -19.96
N TYR A 50 8.95 -1.57 -20.89
CA TYR A 50 9.16 -3.02 -21.06
C TYR A 50 8.23 -3.57 -22.16
N GLU A 51 8.60 -3.35 -23.43
CA GLU A 51 8.21 -4.28 -24.50
C GLU A 51 9.22 -5.42 -24.50
N ASN A 52 8.81 -6.61 -24.04
CA ASN A 52 8.97 -7.88 -24.75
C ASN A 52 8.55 -9.03 -23.82
N SER A 53 7.34 -9.53 -24.00
CA SER A 53 7.08 -10.96 -23.90
C SER A 53 5.75 -11.20 -24.58
N ASP A 54 5.81 -11.72 -25.82
CA ASP A 54 4.70 -12.32 -26.57
C ASP A 54 4.07 -13.55 -25.85
N ASP A 55 4.09 -13.58 -24.53
CA ASP A 55 3.53 -14.62 -23.68
C ASP A 55 2.09 -14.21 -23.29
N LEU A 56 1.31 -13.87 -24.31
CA LEU A 56 -0.14 -13.75 -24.19
C LEU A 56 -0.74 -15.16 -24.34
N LEU A 57 -1.03 -15.74 -23.18
CA LEU A 57 -2.11 -16.72 -22.94
C LEU A 57 -2.11 -17.96 -23.87
N ASP A 58 -1.33 -18.98 -23.49
CA ASP A 58 -1.75 -20.35 -23.76
C ASP A 58 -2.72 -20.81 -22.65
N PRO A 59 -4.02 -21.01 -22.90
CA PRO A 59 -4.96 -21.51 -21.90
C PRO A 59 -4.62 -22.92 -21.39
N ASN A 60 -3.71 -23.66 -22.04
CA ASN A 60 -3.23 -24.97 -21.59
C ASN A 60 -2.04 -24.88 -20.61
N THR A 61 -1.44 -23.71 -20.38
CA THR A 61 -0.40 -23.54 -19.34
C THR A 61 -0.97 -23.32 -17.95
N ILE A 62 -2.30 -23.10 -17.82
CA ILE A 62 -2.99 -22.90 -16.53
C ILE A 62 -2.88 -24.14 -15.63
N GLU A 63 -2.87 -25.35 -16.20
CA GLU A 63 -2.66 -26.59 -15.44
C GLU A 63 -1.20 -26.79 -15.00
N SER A 64 -0.22 -26.40 -15.84
CA SER A 64 1.21 -26.46 -15.48
C SER A 64 1.58 -25.38 -14.46
N ASP A 65 0.95 -24.20 -14.52
CA ASP A 65 1.16 -23.10 -13.58
C ASP A 65 0.57 -23.39 -12.19
N PHE A 66 -0.49 -24.21 -12.11
CA PHE A 66 -1.05 -24.71 -10.85
C PHE A 66 -0.05 -25.62 -10.09
N SER A 67 0.77 -26.38 -10.82
CA SER A 67 1.87 -27.17 -10.26
C SER A 67 3.01 -26.29 -9.72
N ILE A 68 3.37 -25.21 -10.43
CA ILE A 68 4.42 -24.24 -10.04
C ILE A 68 4.00 -23.42 -8.81
N MET A 69 2.72 -23.14 -8.66
CA MET A 69 2.10 -22.46 -7.50
C MET A 69 1.97 -23.31 -6.23
N GLY A 70 2.43 -24.58 -6.27
CA GLY A 70 2.48 -25.46 -5.11
C GLY A 70 1.22 -26.31 -4.88
N GLY A 71 0.41 -26.60 -5.90
CA GLY A 71 -0.69 -27.53 -5.69
C GLY A 71 -1.24 -28.11 -6.97
N GLY A 72 -1.04 -29.40 -7.20
CA GLY A 72 -1.96 -30.17 -8.06
C GLY A 72 -3.37 -30.29 -7.48
N ASN A 73 -3.64 -29.75 -6.27
CA ASN A 73 -4.93 -29.76 -5.61
C ASN A 73 -5.19 -28.46 -4.83
N CYS A 74 -6.34 -27.84 -5.10
CA CYS A 74 -6.88 -26.70 -4.41
C CYS A 74 -7.17 -27.01 -2.93
N SER A 75 -6.29 -26.64 -2.01
CA SER A 75 -6.45 -26.95 -0.58
C SER A 75 -7.35 -25.96 0.17
N ARG A 76 -7.50 -24.74 -0.34
CA ARG A 76 -8.30 -23.67 0.26
C ARG A 76 -8.95 -22.82 -0.83
N THR A 77 -10.24 -22.54 -0.67
CA THR A 77 -10.99 -21.62 -1.52
C THR A 77 -11.36 -20.34 -0.79
N TYR A 78 -11.66 -19.28 -1.54
CA TYR A 78 -12.26 -18.08 -0.98
C TYR A 78 -13.66 -18.39 -0.45
N PRO A 79 -14.05 -17.83 0.72
CA PRO A 79 -15.33 -18.15 1.35
C PRO A 79 -16.53 -17.98 0.42
N GLY A 80 -17.43 -18.97 0.39
CA GLY A 80 -18.62 -18.92 -0.45
C GLY A 80 -18.34 -19.06 -1.95
N THR A 81 -17.12 -19.45 -2.34
CA THR A 81 -16.74 -19.66 -3.74
C THR A 81 -16.00 -21.00 -3.92
N ASN A 82 -15.89 -21.44 -5.17
CA ASN A 82 -15.03 -22.57 -5.57
C ASN A 82 -13.66 -22.10 -6.08
N THR A 83 -13.35 -20.80 -5.97
CA THR A 83 -12.09 -20.23 -6.44
C THR A 83 -10.99 -20.51 -5.42
N CYS A 84 -9.92 -21.17 -5.86
CA CYS A 84 -8.74 -21.42 -5.04
C CYS A 84 -8.03 -20.14 -4.63
N VAL A 85 -7.52 -20.12 -3.40
CA VAL A 85 -6.61 -19.09 -2.90
C VAL A 85 -5.22 -19.41 -3.42
N LEU A 86 -4.65 -18.55 -4.28
CA LEU A 86 -3.33 -18.77 -4.86
C LEU A 86 -2.34 -17.66 -4.46
N PRO A 87 -1.06 -17.98 -4.24
CA PRO A 87 -0.03 -16.97 -4.06
C PRO A 87 -0.02 -15.95 -5.20
N GLY A 88 0.07 -14.68 -4.86
CA GLY A 88 0.04 -13.57 -5.82
C GLY A 88 -1.34 -13.02 -6.10
N ASP A 89 -2.42 -13.71 -5.70
CA ASP A 89 -3.77 -13.15 -5.75
C ASP A 89 -3.85 -11.84 -4.95
N VAL A 90 -4.45 -10.81 -5.55
CA VAL A 90 -4.64 -9.50 -4.94
C VAL A 90 -6.10 -9.36 -4.50
N LEU A 91 -6.30 -9.19 -3.19
CA LEU A 91 -7.60 -8.92 -2.59
C LEU A 91 -7.81 -7.41 -2.56
N TYR A 92 -8.93 -6.93 -3.07
CA TYR A 92 -9.34 -5.54 -3.06
C TYR A 92 -10.68 -5.39 -2.34
N THR A 93 -10.82 -4.33 -1.55
CA THR A 93 -12.09 -3.90 -0.98
C THR A 93 -12.22 -2.38 -1.15
N SER A 94 -13.43 -1.88 -1.32
CA SER A 94 -13.70 -0.43 -1.31
C SER A 94 -13.72 0.16 0.11
N LYS A 95 -13.74 -0.69 1.14
CA LYS A 95 -13.75 -0.27 2.55
C LYS A 95 -12.35 -0.34 3.14
N SER A 96 -11.89 0.76 3.75
CA SER A 96 -10.67 0.77 4.55
C SER A 96 -11.00 1.20 5.99
N PRO A 97 -10.64 0.40 7.01
CA PRO A 97 -10.80 0.77 8.41
C PRO A 97 -9.79 1.83 8.87
N SER A 98 -8.83 2.23 8.02
CA SER A 98 -7.72 3.11 8.44
C SER A 98 -7.31 4.21 7.46
N THR A 99 -7.89 4.24 6.25
CA THR A 99 -7.58 5.24 5.22
C THR A 99 -8.90 5.66 4.57
N GLY A 100 -9.47 6.78 4.99
CA GLY A 100 -10.74 7.28 4.46
C GLY A 100 -10.77 7.28 2.93
N PHE A 101 -11.76 6.59 2.36
CA PHE A 101 -12.29 6.75 0.99
C PHE A 101 -11.60 6.12 -0.23
N VAL A 102 -10.37 5.56 -0.16
CA VAL A 102 -9.66 5.04 -1.37
C VAL A 102 -9.63 3.49 -1.54
N GLY A 103 -10.30 2.74 -0.66
CA GLY A 103 -10.26 1.28 -0.64
C GLY A 103 -9.00 0.70 0.01
N HIS A 104 -8.87 -0.63 0.04
CA HIS A 104 -7.72 -1.34 0.60
C HIS A 104 -7.37 -2.57 -0.22
N VAL A 105 -6.07 -2.89 -0.28
CA VAL A 105 -5.57 -4.06 -0.98
C VAL A 105 -4.61 -4.89 -0.13
N GLY A 106 -4.58 -6.19 -0.42
CA GLY A 106 -3.63 -7.15 0.13
C GLY A 106 -3.28 -8.19 -0.92
N ILE A 107 -2.20 -8.92 -0.70
CA ILE A 107 -1.71 -9.97 -1.59
C ILE A 107 -1.58 -11.28 -0.83
N VAL A 108 -1.97 -12.38 -1.45
CA VAL A 108 -1.76 -13.72 -0.89
C VAL A 108 -0.27 -14.07 -1.01
N ASN A 109 0.37 -14.36 0.11
CA ASN A 109 1.77 -14.78 0.14
C ASN A 109 1.92 -16.30 -0.09
N THR A 110 3.16 -16.78 -0.11
CA THR A 110 3.48 -18.21 -0.33
C THR A 110 2.93 -19.14 0.76
N SER A 111 2.54 -18.61 1.92
CA SER A 111 1.88 -19.36 3.00
C SER A 111 0.34 -19.35 2.90
N SER A 112 -0.23 -18.87 1.79
CA SER A 112 -1.68 -18.74 1.59
C SER A 112 -2.38 -17.84 2.63
N ASN A 113 -1.62 -16.92 3.22
CA ASN A 113 -2.12 -15.85 4.08
C ASN A 113 -2.09 -14.52 3.32
N VAL A 114 -2.92 -13.59 3.75
CA VAL A 114 -3.01 -12.25 3.18
C VAL A 114 -1.99 -11.34 3.86
N ALA A 115 -1.08 -10.81 3.05
CA ALA A 115 -0.16 -9.75 3.42
C ALA A 115 -0.70 -8.39 2.98
N HIS A 116 -0.69 -7.42 3.88
CA HIS A 116 -1.17 -6.07 3.62
C HIS A 116 -0.59 -5.08 4.64
N VAL A 117 -0.60 -3.79 4.28
CA VAL A 117 -0.07 -2.71 5.12
C VAL A 117 -1.21 -1.81 5.56
N LEU A 118 -1.44 -1.74 6.86
CA LEU A 118 -2.40 -0.85 7.51
C LEU A 118 -1.66 0.36 8.11
N THR A 119 -2.40 1.40 8.51
CA THR A 119 -1.80 2.47 9.33
C THR A 119 -1.29 1.93 10.67
N ALA A 120 -0.53 2.73 11.41
CA ALA A 120 -0.02 2.33 12.73
C ALA A 120 -1.15 1.90 13.68
N ALA A 121 -2.25 2.66 13.73
CA ALA A 121 -3.45 2.31 14.51
C ALA A 121 -4.12 1.00 14.03
N GLY A 122 -3.98 0.66 12.75
CA GLY A 122 -4.48 -0.59 12.17
C GLY A 122 -3.57 -1.80 12.37
N GLY A 123 -2.36 -1.63 12.90
CA GLY A 123 -1.40 -2.71 13.15
C GLY A 123 -0.26 -2.83 12.13
N GLY A 124 -0.05 -1.81 11.28
CA GLY A 124 1.10 -1.75 10.37
C GLY A 124 1.13 -2.87 9.33
N PHE A 125 2.30 -3.43 9.06
CA PHE A 125 2.48 -4.51 8.08
C PHE A 125 2.14 -5.87 8.69
N ARG A 126 1.07 -6.49 8.20
CA ARG A 126 0.66 -7.85 8.57
C ARG A 126 0.93 -8.83 7.42
N THR A 127 1.43 -10.01 7.73
CA THR A 127 1.75 -11.08 6.75
C THR A 127 0.99 -12.38 6.99
N ASN A 128 0.27 -12.49 8.10
CA ASN A 128 -0.29 -13.74 8.57
C ASN A 128 -1.82 -13.71 8.71
N ASP A 129 -2.49 -12.67 8.18
CA ASP A 129 -3.95 -12.60 8.23
C ASP A 129 -4.52 -13.69 7.31
N THR A 130 -5.31 -14.59 7.85
CA THR A 130 -6.09 -15.55 7.06
C THR A 130 -7.14 -14.83 6.21
N VAL A 131 -7.66 -15.49 5.19
CA VAL A 131 -8.76 -14.97 4.37
C VAL A 131 -10.00 -14.62 5.22
N ASN A 132 -10.25 -15.38 6.30
CA ASN A 132 -11.34 -15.09 7.24
C ASN A 132 -11.06 -13.87 8.10
N GLU A 133 -9.83 -13.67 8.58
CA GLU A 133 -9.45 -12.45 9.32
C GLU A 133 -9.55 -11.21 8.44
N TRP A 134 -9.09 -11.30 7.18
CA TRP A 134 -9.32 -10.26 6.18
C TRP A 134 -10.81 -9.96 6.03
N ARG A 135 -11.64 -10.99 5.79
CA ARG A 135 -13.10 -10.82 5.63
C ARG A 135 -13.74 -10.18 6.85
N ASN A 136 -13.35 -10.58 8.05
CA ASN A 136 -13.90 -10.02 9.28
C ASN A 136 -13.51 -8.54 9.45
N ARG A 137 -12.30 -8.16 9.01
CA ARG A 137 -11.82 -6.77 9.06
C ARG A 137 -12.52 -5.86 8.05
N PHE A 138 -12.77 -6.35 6.84
CA PHE A 138 -13.27 -5.53 5.72
C PHE A 138 -14.74 -5.79 5.33
N GLN A 139 -15.43 -6.63 6.11
CA GLN A 139 -16.81 -7.08 5.94
C GLN A 139 -17.01 -8.01 4.72
N ALA A 140 -17.93 -8.97 4.88
CA ALA A 140 -18.28 -9.94 3.83
C ALA A 140 -19.03 -9.29 2.65
N GLY A 141 -18.85 -9.87 1.46
CA GLY A 141 -19.50 -9.43 0.21
C GLY A 141 -18.91 -8.15 -0.38
N GLN A 142 -17.70 -7.76 0.05
CA GLN A 142 -17.04 -6.52 -0.35
C GLN A 142 -15.63 -6.76 -0.90
N THR A 143 -15.10 -7.99 -0.80
CA THR A 143 -13.76 -8.30 -1.29
C THR A 143 -13.85 -8.87 -2.70
N ARG A 144 -13.13 -8.25 -3.63
CA ARG A 144 -12.91 -8.74 -4.99
C ARG A 144 -11.50 -9.32 -5.06
N VAL A 145 -11.35 -10.49 -5.68
CA VAL A 145 -10.04 -11.11 -5.90
C VAL A 145 -9.63 -10.90 -7.33
N TYR A 146 -8.43 -10.38 -7.51
CA TYR A 146 -7.79 -10.15 -8.80
C TYR A 146 -6.56 -11.04 -8.92
N ARG A 147 -6.49 -11.80 -10.00
CA ARG A 147 -5.37 -12.68 -10.32
C ARG A 147 -4.60 -12.13 -11.50
N TYR A 148 -3.28 -12.03 -11.35
CA TYR A 148 -2.42 -11.64 -12.46
C TYR A 148 -2.40 -12.76 -13.51
N ASN A 149 -2.45 -12.40 -14.78
CA ASN A 149 -2.66 -13.32 -15.90
C ASN A 149 -1.55 -14.37 -16.10
N ASN A 150 -0.32 -14.10 -15.64
CA ASN A 150 0.79 -15.03 -15.63
C ASN A 150 1.06 -15.54 -14.20
N ALA A 151 0.84 -16.83 -13.96
CA ALA A 151 0.89 -17.35 -12.60
C ALA A 151 2.32 -17.34 -12.04
N SER A 152 3.31 -17.76 -12.82
CA SER A 152 4.73 -17.72 -12.38
C SER A 152 5.15 -16.33 -11.87
N ARG A 153 4.76 -15.27 -12.58
CA ARG A 153 5.01 -13.87 -12.15
C ARG A 153 4.24 -13.49 -10.88
N ALA A 154 2.99 -13.92 -10.73
CA ALA A 154 2.20 -13.70 -9.52
C ALA A 154 2.82 -14.41 -8.30
N TYR A 155 3.27 -15.66 -8.47
CA TYR A 155 3.99 -16.41 -7.45
C TYR A 155 5.30 -15.71 -7.07
N ASN A 156 6.08 -15.26 -8.06
CA ASN A 156 7.31 -14.51 -7.83
C ASN A 156 7.06 -13.27 -6.97
N ALA A 157 5.99 -12.51 -7.25
CA ALA A 157 5.60 -11.37 -6.42
C ALA A 157 5.33 -11.79 -4.96
N ALA A 158 4.60 -12.89 -4.74
CA ALA A 158 4.33 -13.43 -3.41
C ALA A 158 5.61 -13.78 -2.62
N THR A 159 6.68 -14.24 -3.30
CA THR A 159 7.97 -14.53 -2.65
C THR A 159 8.68 -13.28 -2.10
N LYS A 160 8.38 -12.08 -2.64
CA LYS A 160 9.07 -10.84 -2.26
C LYS A 160 8.53 -10.20 -0.98
N ILE A 161 7.37 -10.65 -0.51
CA ILE A 161 6.68 -10.05 0.65
C ILE A 161 7.51 -10.07 1.93
N SER A 162 8.22 -11.16 2.21
CA SER A 162 9.08 -11.25 3.40
C SER A 162 10.23 -10.23 3.36
N GLY A 163 10.85 -10.05 2.20
CA GLY A 163 11.90 -9.05 1.99
C GLY A 163 11.40 -7.61 2.21
N ILE A 164 10.24 -7.27 1.63
CA ILE A 164 9.62 -5.95 1.82
C ILE A 164 9.26 -5.73 3.30
N ARG A 165 8.71 -6.75 3.96
CA ARG A 165 8.37 -6.69 5.39
C ARG A 165 9.59 -6.42 6.27
N ASN A 166 10.73 -7.00 5.95
CA ASN A 166 11.97 -6.82 6.72
C ASN A 166 12.50 -5.38 6.64
N ASN A 167 12.24 -4.70 5.53
CA ASN A 167 12.64 -3.30 5.34
C ASN A 167 11.61 -2.29 5.86
N PHE A 168 10.37 -2.73 6.13
CA PHE A 168 9.28 -1.87 6.59
C PHE A 168 9.54 -1.29 7.98
N VAL A 169 9.40 0.04 8.08
CA VAL A 169 9.49 0.79 9.34
C VAL A 169 8.10 1.26 9.76
N GLN A 170 7.40 1.99 8.88
CA GLN A 170 6.07 2.51 9.19
C GLN A 170 5.21 2.73 7.95
N TYR A 171 3.92 2.95 8.19
CA TYR A 171 3.01 3.37 7.14
C TYR A 171 3.39 4.75 6.62
N GLY A 172 3.36 4.95 5.29
CA GLY A 172 3.58 6.27 4.72
C GLY A 172 3.30 6.32 3.22
N ILE A 173 2.61 7.38 2.80
CA ILE A 173 2.48 7.80 1.40
C ILE A 173 3.61 8.81 1.17
N GLY A 174 4.46 8.60 0.17
CA GLY A 174 5.66 9.42 -0.05
C GLY A 174 6.01 9.57 -1.52
N THR A 175 7.07 10.30 -1.80
CA THR A 175 7.50 10.65 -3.17
C THR A 175 8.32 9.59 -3.86
N ASN A 176 8.80 8.58 -3.12
CA ASN A 176 9.66 7.54 -3.66
C ASN A 176 8.92 6.20 -3.65
N ARG A 177 8.50 5.76 -4.84
CA ARG A 177 7.86 4.45 -5.04
C ARG A 177 8.74 3.24 -4.71
N TYR A 178 10.07 3.40 -4.65
CA TYR A 178 11.04 2.33 -4.35
C TYR A 178 11.45 2.26 -2.87
N ASP A 179 11.17 3.27 -2.05
CA ASP A 179 11.49 3.20 -0.61
C ASP A 179 10.63 2.14 0.08
N GLN A 180 11.24 1.10 0.63
CA GLN A 180 10.51 0.01 1.30
C GLN A 180 10.22 0.29 2.79
N ARG A 181 10.86 1.30 3.38
CA ARG A 181 10.71 1.65 4.80
C ARG A 181 9.37 2.30 5.09
N TYR A 182 8.90 3.13 4.15
CA TYR A 182 7.60 3.79 4.21
C TYR A 182 6.68 3.22 3.14
N ASN A 183 5.71 2.44 3.57
CA ASN A 183 4.89 1.64 2.67
C ASN A 183 3.41 1.79 3.00
N TYR A 184 2.57 1.65 1.98
CA TYR A 184 1.12 1.58 2.11
C TYR A 184 0.60 0.42 1.26
N CYS A 185 -0.68 0.08 1.42
CA CYS A 185 -1.25 -1.17 0.91
C CYS A 185 -0.96 -1.44 -0.56
N SER A 186 -1.24 -0.50 -1.46
CA SER A 186 -1.03 -0.69 -2.91
C SER A 186 0.42 -0.53 -3.35
N LYS A 187 1.21 0.34 -2.72
CA LYS A 187 2.66 0.43 -3.00
C LYS A 187 3.38 -0.86 -2.66
N MET A 188 3.06 -1.51 -1.54
CA MET A 188 3.67 -2.79 -1.18
C MET A 188 3.39 -3.86 -2.25
N ILE A 189 2.17 -3.91 -2.81
CA ILE A 189 1.85 -4.86 -3.89
C ILE A 189 2.60 -4.48 -5.17
N TRP A 190 2.63 -3.20 -5.53
CA TRP A 190 3.41 -2.74 -6.68
C TRP A 190 4.89 -3.14 -6.57
N GLN A 191 5.50 -2.92 -5.41
CA GLN A 191 6.90 -3.30 -5.14
C GLN A 191 7.09 -4.81 -5.22
N ALA A 192 6.15 -5.60 -4.71
CA ALA A 192 6.21 -7.06 -4.79
C ALA A 192 6.26 -7.54 -6.24
N TYR A 193 5.39 -7.02 -7.10
CA TYR A 193 5.39 -7.33 -8.53
C TYR A 193 6.65 -6.81 -9.24
N SER A 194 7.08 -5.57 -8.95
CA SER A 194 8.29 -4.98 -9.55
C SER A 194 9.55 -5.80 -9.22
N LEU A 195 9.75 -6.17 -7.95
CA LEU A 195 10.84 -7.05 -7.53
C LEU A 195 10.69 -8.50 -8.04
N GLY A 196 9.47 -8.88 -8.39
CA GLY A 196 9.13 -10.14 -9.05
C GLY A 196 9.34 -10.13 -10.57
N GLY A 197 9.82 -9.02 -11.15
CA GLY A 197 10.08 -8.85 -12.58
C GLY A 197 8.88 -8.31 -13.38
N VAL A 198 7.91 -7.68 -12.73
CA VAL A 198 6.72 -7.10 -13.36
C VAL A 198 6.51 -5.65 -12.95
N THR A 199 6.62 -4.74 -13.90
CA THR A 199 6.27 -3.33 -13.66
C THR A 199 4.76 -3.13 -13.84
N LEU A 200 4.05 -2.92 -12.73
CA LEU A 200 2.65 -2.51 -12.79
C LEU A 200 2.54 -1.01 -13.12
N ARG A 201 1.47 -0.59 -13.78
CA ARG A 201 1.23 0.80 -14.21
C ARG A 201 0.42 1.55 -13.15
N GLY A 202 -0.10 2.74 -13.48
CA GLY A 202 -1.13 3.41 -12.69
C GLY A 202 -0.60 4.28 -11.55
N TRP A 203 0.70 4.60 -11.55
CA TRP A 203 1.24 5.65 -10.70
C TRP A 203 0.77 7.02 -11.16
N THR A 204 0.39 7.82 -10.20
CA THR A 204 0.16 9.26 -10.30
C THR A 204 1.36 9.96 -9.70
N ASN A 205 1.86 10.99 -10.36
CA ASN A 205 2.90 11.85 -9.82
C ASN A 205 2.44 13.30 -9.90
N THR A 206 2.46 14.02 -8.77
CA THR A 206 2.14 15.46 -8.70
C THR A 206 3.37 16.33 -8.47
N GLY A 207 4.57 15.77 -8.65
CA GLY A 207 5.86 16.35 -8.26
C GLY A 207 6.14 16.27 -6.75
N GLN A 208 5.09 16.28 -5.92
CA GLN A 208 5.18 16.25 -4.45
C GLN A 208 4.84 14.90 -3.84
N VAL A 209 4.15 14.01 -4.55
CA VAL A 209 3.80 12.65 -4.11
C VAL A 209 3.74 11.75 -5.35
N GLU A 210 4.30 10.56 -5.21
CA GLU A 210 4.03 9.45 -6.13
C GLU A 210 3.08 8.49 -5.42
N PHE A 211 1.91 8.23 -6.01
CA PHE A 211 1.00 7.24 -5.44
C PHE A 211 0.29 6.39 -6.48
N ILE A 212 -0.09 5.18 -6.09
CA ILE A 212 -0.96 4.30 -6.84
C ILE A 212 -2.13 3.92 -5.95
N SER A 213 -3.36 4.28 -6.35
CA SER A 213 -4.53 3.94 -5.54
C SER A 213 -4.80 2.42 -5.58
N PRO A 214 -5.43 1.86 -4.53
CA PRO A 214 -5.85 0.45 -4.54
C PRO A 214 -6.66 0.06 -5.78
N TRP A 215 -7.55 0.95 -6.24
CA TRP A 215 -8.32 0.70 -7.47
C TRP A 215 -7.45 0.75 -8.72
N ASN A 216 -6.58 1.76 -8.88
CA ASN A 216 -5.71 1.88 -10.05
C ASN A 216 -4.74 0.71 -10.17
N LEU A 217 -4.32 0.12 -9.05
CA LEU A 217 -3.50 -1.09 -9.01
C LEU A 217 -4.22 -2.30 -9.61
N VAL A 218 -5.47 -2.55 -9.21
CA VAL A 218 -6.19 -3.76 -9.62
C VAL A 218 -6.99 -3.59 -10.92
N ASN A 219 -7.29 -2.36 -11.32
CA ASN A 219 -8.00 -2.03 -12.55
C ASN A 219 -7.04 -1.93 -13.74
N GLN A 220 -6.29 -3.00 -13.98
CA GLN A 220 -5.27 -3.09 -15.03
C GLN A 220 -5.54 -4.34 -15.87
N SER A 221 -5.25 -4.30 -17.17
CA SER A 221 -5.66 -5.34 -18.12
C SER A 221 -5.04 -6.72 -17.86
N TYR A 222 -3.91 -6.78 -17.16
CA TYR A 222 -3.26 -8.03 -16.76
C TYR A 222 -3.79 -8.63 -15.45
N PHE A 223 -4.75 -7.98 -14.79
CA PHE A 223 -5.50 -8.56 -13.69
C PHE A 223 -6.89 -9.02 -14.16
N THR A 224 -7.23 -10.26 -13.85
CA THR A 224 -8.58 -10.80 -14.04
C THR A 224 -9.27 -10.97 -12.70
N ARG A 225 -10.52 -10.52 -12.59
CA ARG A 225 -11.31 -10.78 -11.38
C ARG A 225 -11.77 -12.24 -11.35
N VAL A 226 -11.37 -12.99 -10.33
CA VAL A 226 -11.61 -14.45 -10.21
C VAL A 226 -12.57 -14.84 -9.09
N ALA A 227 -12.86 -13.93 -8.15
CA ALA A 227 -13.82 -14.17 -7.07
C ALA A 227 -14.37 -12.86 -6.49
N THR A 228 -15.49 -12.99 -5.76
CA THR A 228 -16.00 -11.97 -4.85
C THR A 228 -16.58 -12.67 -3.63
N PHE A 229 -16.25 -12.18 -2.42
CA PHE A 229 -16.69 -12.77 -1.15
C PHE A 229 -16.75 -11.75 0.00
#